data_AF-A0A7K4F4V7-F1
#
_entry.id   AF-A0A7K4F4V7-F1
#
_cell.length_a   1.000
_cell.length_b   1.000
_cell.length_c   1.000
_cell.angle_alpha   90.00
_cell.angle_beta   90.00
_cell.angle_gamma   90.00
#
_symmetry.space_group_name_H-M   'P 1'
#
loop_
_entity.id
_entity.type
_entity.pdbx_description
1 polymer ?
#
loop_
_entity_poly.entity_id
_entity_poly.type
_entity_poly.pdbx_seq_one_letter_code
_entity_poly.pdbx_strand_id
1 'polypeptide(L)'
;MEQRELEETCQHYFKITDVVTGEIACGNCAQVLSEKIIDFGPENQNQNMEDYQNNSRTGQKISLKMADMGLSTSIQSQNKDASGRILSTKNKQSFHRLRMWDRNSKSSITKQSFVKAFTFLDGIRSKIALPEYVVEKSAYLFRKAEQKKLLAGRSNHSILCAVVYMACRMTDTPRTLDDIANASGIKKKVIQRTYRLLCRNLEVHSVSYNPSEFISRISSEAQISEKTMRDARKILEFSQKAGINSGKHPMSMAAAAVY
;
A
#
# COMPACT_ATOMS: atom_id res chain seq x y z
N MET A 1 -14.14 -13.95 -37.93
CA MET A 1 -15.50 -13.84 -38.47
C MET A 1 -16.52 -14.60 -37.63
N GLU A 2 -16.13 -15.62 -36.84
CA GLU A 2 -17.05 -16.41 -35.99
C GLU A 2 -17.66 -15.71 -34.77
N GLN A 3 -17.08 -14.62 -34.24
CA GLN A 3 -17.65 -13.96 -33.05
C GLN A 3 -18.90 -13.12 -33.33
N ARG A 4 -19.22 -12.83 -34.60
CA ARG A 4 -20.35 -11.95 -34.97
C ARG A 4 -21.67 -12.69 -35.22
N GLU A 5 -21.66 -14.01 -35.35
CA GLU A 5 -22.87 -14.79 -35.66
C GLU A 5 -23.64 -15.29 -34.41
N LEU A 6 -23.08 -15.10 -33.20
CA LEU A 6 -23.67 -15.59 -31.94
C LEU A 6 -24.52 -14.56 -31.18
N GLU A 7 -24.54 -13.29 -31.60
CA GLU A 7 -25.22 -12.20 -30.88
C GLU A 7 -26.69 -11.97 -31.32
N GLU A 8 -27.19 -12.69 -32.32
CA GLU A 8 -28.47 -12.33 -32.97
C GLU A 8 -29.75 -12.82 -32.25
N THR A 9 -29.67 -13.74 -31.29
CA THR A 9 -30.88 -14.36 -30.70
C THR A 9 -31.36 -13.74 -29.39
N CYS A 10 -30.56 -12.91 -28.71
CA CYS A 10 -30.91 -12.39 -27.39
C CYS A 10 -30.60 -10.89 -27.25
N GLN A 11 -31.62 -10.03 -27.32
CA GLN A 11 -31.47 -8.56 -27.23
C GLN A 11 -31.07 -8.07 -25.83
N HIS A 12 -31.40 -8.83 -24.79
CA HIS A 12 -30.94 -8.60 -23.42
C HIS A 12 -30.41 -9.92 -22.85
N TYR A 13 -29.12 -9.96 -22.55
CA TYR A 13 -28.52 -11.07 -21.85
C TYR A 13 -27.50 -10.56 -20.84
N PHE A 14 -27.49 -11.18 -19.66
CA PHE A 14 -26.37 -11.07 -18.73
C PHE A 14 -25.53 -12.33 -18.85
N LYS A 15 -24.21 -12.15 -18.86
CA LYS A 15 -23.23 -13.22 -19.03
C LYS A 15 -23.00 -13.90 -17.68
N ILE A 16 -23.09 -15.22 -17.64
CA ILE A 16 -22.74 -16.06 -16.48
C ILE A 16 -21.47 -16.82 -16.84
N THR A 17 -20.46 -16.74 -15.98
CA THR A 17 -19.21 -17.50 -16.16
C THR A 17 -19.24 -18.73 -15.26
N ASP A 18 -19.15 -19.92 -15.84
CA ASP A 18 -18.91 -21.15 -15.10
C ASP A 18 -17.40 -21.30 -14.87
N VAL A 19 -17.00 -21.27 -13.60
CA VAL A 19 -15.58 -21.32 -13.19
C VAL A 19 -15.02 -22.74 -13.33
N VAL A 20 -15.85 -23.78 -13.31
CA VAL A 20 -15.41 -25.18 -13.36
C VAL A 20 -15.10 -25.60 -14.79
N THR A 21 -15.96 -25.24 -15.74
CA THR A 21 -15.80 -25.56 -17.17
C THR A 21 -15.07 -24.45 -17.94
N GLY A 22 -15.01 -23.23 -17.40
CA GLY A 22 -14.40 -22.07 -18.06
C GLY A 22 -15.24 -21.52 -19.21
N GLU A 23 -16.55 -21.76 -19.17
CA GLU A 23 -17.52 -21.36 -20.20
C GLU A 23 -18.24 -20.06 -19.79
N ILE A 24 -18.53 -19.19 -20.76
CA ILE A 24 -19.46 -18.08 -20.56
C ILE A 24 -20.76 -18.43 -21.25
N ALA A 25 -21.82 -18.56 -20.47
CA ALA A 25 -23.17 -18.80 -20.95
C ALA A 25 -24.05 -17.54 -20.81
N CYS A 26 -25.06 -17.45 -21.66
CA CYS A 26 -26.15 -16.50 -21.49
C CYS A 26 -27.06 -16.95 -20.33
N GLY A 27 -27.30 -16.07 -19.35
CA GLY A 27 -28.19 -16.40 -18.23
C GLY A 27 -29.67 -16.57 -18.60
N ASN A 28 -30.09 -16.15 -19.80
CA ASN A 28 -31.49 -16.21 -20.24
C ASN A 28 -31.80 -17.44 -21.11
N CYS A 29 -30.93 -17.75 -22.09
CA CYS A 29 -31.13 -18.87 -23.02
C CYS A 29 -30.17 -20.05 -22.80
N ALA A 30 -29.26 -19.96 -21.82
CA ALA A 30 -28.23 -20.95 -21.52
C ALA A 30 -27.28 -21.29 -22.69
N GLN A 31 -27.28 -20.47 -23.75
CA GLN A 31 -26.36 -20.64 -24.87
C GLN A 31 -24.93 -20.30 -24.45
N VAL A 32 -23.99 -21.19 -24.76
CA VAL A 32 -22.56 -20.96 -24.54
C VAL A 32 -22.05 -19.99 -25.59
N LEU A 33 -21.56 -18.84 -25.14
CA LEU A 33 -21.03 -17.76 -25.97
C LEU A 33 -19.53 -17.94 -26.23
N SER A 34 -18.82 -18.51 -25.26
CA SER A 34 -17.39 -18.83 -25.39
C SER A 34 -17.05 -20.06 -24.56
N GLU A 35 -16.43 -21.03 -25.22
CA GLU A 35 -15.87 -22.23 -24.61
C GLU A 35 -14.37 -22.04 -24.35
N LYS A 36 -13.84 -22.61 -23.26
CA LYS A 36 -12.40 -22.70 -22.94
C LYS A 36 -11.69 -21.36 -22.77
N ILE A 37 -12.15 -20.54 -21.84
CA ILE A 37 -11.41 -19.32 -21.48
C ILE A 37 -10.12 -19.71 -20.78
N ILE A 38 -9.01 -19.15 -21.26
CA ILE A 38 -7.72 -19.22 -20.57
C ILE A 38 -7.79 -18.24 -19.40
N ASP A 39 -7.69 -18.75 -18.17
CA ASP A 39 -7.57 -17.90 -17.00
C ASP A 39 -6.18 -17.23 -16.97
N PHE A 40 -6.15 -15.90 -17.07
CA PHE A 40 -4.94 -15.09 -16.86
C PHE A 40 -4.73 -14.73 -15.38
N GLY A 41 -5.59 -15.26 -14.51
CA GLY A 41 -5.48 -15.15 -13.07
C GLY A 41 -4.21 -15.82 -12.52
N PRO A 42 -3.84 -15.49 -11.27
CA PRO A 42 -2.68 -16.10 -10.63
C PRO A 42 -2.90 -17.61 -10.45
N GLU A 43 -2.01 -18.42 -11.03
CA GLU A 43 -2.02 -19.90 -10.92
C GLU A 43 -2.02 -20.39 -9.47
N ASN A 44 -1.45 -19.61 -8.55
CA ASN A 44 -1.46 -19.88 -7.12
C ASN A 44 -2.15 -18.73 -6.37
N GLN A 45 -3.22 -19.06 -5.63
CA GLN A 45 -3.83 -18.16 -4.64
C GLN A 45 -3.06 -18.12 -3.30
N ASN A 46 -1.92 -18.81 -3.21
CA ASN A 46 -1.18 -18.99 -1.96
C ASN A 46 -0.88 -17.62 -1.32
N GLN A 47 -1.51 -17.39 -0.16
CA GLN A 47 -1.41 -16.15 0.61
C GLN A 47 -0.12 -16.10 1.45
N ASN A 48 0.55 -17.24 1.63
CA ASN A 48 1.72 -17.37 2.49
C ASN A 48 3.04 -17.25 1.72
N MET A 49 3.99 -16.53 2.33
CA MET A 49 5.33 -16.28 1.76
C MET A 49 6.18 -17.56 1.64
N GLU A 50 5.96 -18.55 2.52
CA GLU A 50 6.69 -19.82 2.52
C GLU A 50 6.25 -20.73 1.37
N ASP A 51 4.93 -20.85 1.16
CA ASP A 51 4.37 -21.58 0.02
C ASP A 51 4.77 -20.93 -1.31
N TYR A 52 4.88 -19.61 -1.33
CA TYR A 52 5.41 -18.88 -2.47
C TYR A 52 6.89 -19.25 -2.74
N GLN A 53 7.76 -19.32 -1.72
CA GLN A 53 9.16 -19.70 -1.92
C GLN A 53 9.36 -21.13 -2.43
N ASN A 54 8.46 -22.06 -2.07
CA ASN A 54 8.61 -23.48 -2.39
C ASN A 54 7.88 -23.90 -3.67
N ASN A 55 6.70 -23.35 -3.95
CA ASN A 55 5.81 -23.81 -5.03
C ASN A 55 5.59 -22.80 -6.16
N SER A 56 6.15 -21.58 -6.09
CA SER A 56 5.95 -20.61 -7.18
C SER A 56 6.87 -20.89 -8.37
N ARG A 57 6.26 -21.06 -9.54
CA ARG A 57 6.97 -21.08 -10.83
C ARG A 57 7.40 -19.67 -11.25
N THR A 58 6.67 -18.65 -10.80
CA THR A 58 6.84 -17.24 -11.21
C THR A 58 7.40 -16.37 -10.09
N GLY A 59 8.02 -15.25 -10.47
CA GLY A 59 8.50 -14.19 -9.57
C GLY A 59 7.40 -13.50 -8.74
N GLN A 60 7.84 -12.67 -7.79
CA GLN A 60 6.95 -12.06 -6.80
C GLN A 60 5.99 -11.10 -7.51
N LYS A 61 4.80 -10.87 -6.92
CA LYS A 61 3.90 -9.81 -7.40
C LYS A 61 4.64 -8.47 -7.45
N ILE A 62 4.42 -7.74 -8.54
CA ILE A 62 4.93 -6.38 -8.72
C ILE A 62 4.35 -5.51 -7.61
N SER A 63 5.20 -4.82 -6.85
CA SER A 63 4.75 -3.91 -5.78
C SER A 63 5.43 -2.55 -5.90
N LEU A 64 4.63 -1.49 -5.78
CA LEU A 64 5.07 -0.11 -5.93
C LEU A 64 6.08 0.31 -4.85
N LYS A 65 6.08 -0.39 -3.70
CA LYS A 65 7.02 -0.19 -2.59
C LYS A 65 8.45 -0.60 -2.93
N MET A 66 8.64 -1.44 -3.95
CA MET A 66 9.97 -1.83 -4.39
C MET A 66 10.53 -0.77 -5.35
N ALA A 67 11.82 -0.45 -5.27
CA ALA A 67 12.44 0.58 -6.12
C ALA A 67 12.28 0.29 -7.62
N ASP A 68 12.50 -0.96 -8.04
CA ASP A 68 12.31 -1.44 -9.41
C ASP A 68 10.97 -2.17 -9.59
N MET A 69 10.00 -1.94 -8.70
CA MET A 69 8.70 -2.60 -8.70
C MET A 69 8.73 -4.14 -8.64
N GLY A 70 9.88 -4.75 -8.32
CA GLY A 70 10.05 -6.20 -8.24
C GLY A 70 10.69 -6.84 -9.48
N LEU A 71 11.12 -6.03 -10.46
CA LEU A 71 11.71 -6.55 -11.71
C LEU A 71 13.18 -6.96 -11.57
N SER A 72 13.93 -6.41 -10.62
CA SER A 72 15.35 -6.73 -10.45
C SER A 72 15.56 -7.94 -9.54
N THR A 73 16.39 -8.87 -10.00
CA THR A 73 16.86 -10.03 -9.22
C THR A 73 18.13 -9.68 -8.46
N SER A 74 18.28 -10.05 -7.20
CA SER A 74 19.52 -9.85 -6.44
C SER A 74 20.23 -11.18 -6.19
N ILE A 75 21.55 -11.21 -6.42
CA ILE A 75 22.37 -12.36 -6.05
C ILE A 75 22.55 -12.33 -4.53
N GLN A 76 21.95 -13.31 -3.83
CA GLN A 76 22.03 -13.38 -2.37
C GLN A 76 23.47 -13.55 -1.88
N SER A 77 23.74 -13.06 -0.66
CA SER A 77 25.05 -13.19 0.00
C SER A 77 25.38 -14.63 0.40
N GLN A 78 24.35 -15.49 0.47
CA GLN A 78 24.52 -16.90 0.83
C GLN A 78 25.36 -17.62 -0.24
N ASN A 79 26.40 -18.33 0.18
CA ASN A 79 27.27 -19.11 -0.70
C ASN A 79 26.73 -20.54 -0.87
N LYS A 80 25.46 -20.65 -1.23
CA LYS A 80 24.76 -21.92 -1.44
C LYS A 80 24.17 -21.96 -2.85
N ASP A 81 24.25 -23.13 -3.48
CA ASP A 81 23.60 -23.41 -4.75
C ASP A 81 22.09 -23.60 -4.57
N ALA A 82 21.34 -23.66 -5.68
CA ALA A 82 19.89 -23.89 -5.67
C ALA A 82 19.49 -25.20 -4.94
N SER A 83 20.37 -26.21 -4.95
CA SER A 83 20.17 -27.47 -4.22
C SER A 83 20.61 -27.42 -2.75
N GLY A 84 20.96 -26.23 -2.23
CA GLY A 84 21.41 -26.02 -0.84
C GLY A 84 22.87 -26.41 -0.55
N ARG A 85 23.63 -26.88 -1.55
CA ARG A 85 25.04 -27.27 -1.39
C ARG A 85 25.93 -26.03 -1.27
N ILE A 86 27.02 -26.14 -0.51
CA ILE A 86 27.96 -25.03 -0.29
C ILE A 86 28.85 -24.86 -1.52
N LEU A 87 29.04 -23.63 -1.98
CA LEU A 87 29.92 -23.31 -3.09
C LEU A 87 31.39 -23.73 -2.81
N SER A 88 32.06 -24.27 -3.82
CA SER A 88 33.52 -24.48 -3.80
C SER A 88 34.28 -23.15 -3.60
N THR A 89 35.47 -23.20 -3.01
CA THR A 89 36.33 -22.02 -2.75
C THR A 89 36.62 -21.21 -4.01
N LYS A 90 36.85 -21.86 -5.16
CA LYS A 90 37.03 -21.18 -6.45
C LYS A 90 35.77 -20.42 -6.87
N ASN A 91 34.61 -21.06 -6.72
CA ASN A 91 33.32 -20.46 -7.10
C ASN A 91 32.93 -19.31 -6.14
N LYS A 92 33.28 -19.38 -4.86
CA LYS A 92 33.03 -18.28 -3.90
C LYS A 92 33.65 -16.96 -4.39
N GLN A 93 34.87 -17.00 -4.94
CA GLN A 93 35.55 -15.80 -5.44
C GLN A 93 34.90 -15.25 -6.71
N SER A 94 34.47 -16.11 -7.64
CA SER A 94 33.75 -15.66 -8.84
C SER A 94 32.39 -15.08 -8.49
N PHE A 95 31.62 -15.72 -7.60
CA PHE A 95 30.34 -15.19 -7.11
C PHE A 95 30.49 -13.89 -6.33
N HIS A 96 31.56 -13.71 -5.57
CA HIS A 96 31.86 -12.42 -4.93
C HIS A 96 32.01 -11.31 -5.97
N ARG A 97 32.76 -11.55 -7.06
CA ARG A 97 32.87 -10.60 -8.17
C ARG A 97 31.51 -10.35 -8.82
N LEU A 98 30.75 -11.39 -9.13
CA LEU A 98 29.40 -11.26 -9.73
C LEU A 98 28.47 -10.42 -8.85
N ARG A 99 28.49 -10.57 -7.53
CA ARG A 99 27.72 -9.72 -6.61
C ARG A 99 28.12 -8.25 -6.67
N MET A 100 29.41 -7.97 -6.84
CA MET A 100 29.88 -6.60 -7.04
C MET A 100 29.36 -6.02 -8.36
N TRP A 101 29.44 -6.79 -9.45
CA TRP A 101 28.88 -6.40 -10.74
C TRP A 101 27.37 -6.16 -10.68
N ASP A 102 26.62 -7.05 -10.01
CA ASP A 102 25.18 -6.92 -9.80
C ASP A 102 24.80 -5.69 -8.97
N ARG A 103 25.57 -5.38 -7.93
CA ARG A 103 25.37 -4.16 -7.14
C ARG A 103 25.68 -2.90 -7.95
N ASN A 104 26.76 -2.93 -8.72
CA ASN A 104 27.20 -1.79 -9.53
C ASN A 104 26.23 -1.49 -10.68
N SER A 105 25.68 -2.52 -11.32
CA SER A 105 24.68 -2.34 -12.39
C SER A 105 23.39 -1.66 -11.90
N LYS A 106 23.07 -1.78 -10.60
CA LYS A 106 21.89 -1.19 -9.96
C LYS A 106 22.15 0.18 -9.30
N SER A 107 23.35 0.72 -9.40
CA SER A 107 23.80 1.91 -8.68
C SER A 107 23.24 3.25 -9.19
N SER A 108 22.27 3.23 -10.10
CA SER A 108 21.63 4.47 -10.59
C SER A 108 21.13 5.34 -9.44
N ILE A 109 21.42 6.63 -9.50
CA ILE A 109 21.16 7.62 -8.44
C ILE A 109 19.68 7.66 -8.05
N THR A 110 18.78 7.58 -9.04
CA THR A 110 17.33 7.58 -8.81
C THR A 110 16.90 6.33 -8.04
N LYS A 111 17.36 5.15 -8.46
CA LYS A 111 17.09 3.87 -7.77
C LYS A 111 17.60 3.89 -6.33
N GLN A 112 18.80 4.42 -6.09
CA GLN A 112 19.37 4.48 -4.74
C GLN A 112 18.56 5.40 -3.80
N SER A 113 18.05 6.52 -4.33
CA SER A 113 17.15 7.42 -3.61
C SER A 113 15.86 6.69 -3.18
N PHE A 114 15.25 5.92 -4.09
CA PHE A 114 14.08 5.11 -3.80
C PHE A 114 14.34 4.01 -2.78
N VAL A 115 15.45 3.28 -2.90
CA VAL A 115 15.82 2.24 -1.93
C VAL A 115 15.90 2.84 -0.53
N LYS A 116 16.60 3.97 -0.35
CA LYS A 116 16.70 4.66 0.94
C LYS A 116 15.35 5.18 1.46
N ALA A 117 14.49 5.66 0.57
CA ALA A 117 13.17 6.15 0.95
C ALA A 117 12.26 5.00 1.40
N PHE A 118 12.23 3.88 0.67
CA PHE A 118 11.38 2.75 1.00
C PHE A 118 11.87 1.94 2.20
N THR A 119 13.18 1.82 2.42
CA THR A 119 13.67 1.25 3.69
C THR A 119 13.25 2.10 4.89
N PHE A 120 13.22 3.43 4.73
CA PHE A 120 12.68 4.32 5.76
C PHE A 120 11.15 4.20 5.89
N LEU A 121 10.43 3.96 4.80
CA LEU A 121 8.99 3.69 4.82
C LEU A 121 8.67 2.45 5.67
N ASP A 122 9.43 1.38 5.48
CA ASP A 122 9.29 0.14 6.26
C ASP A 122 9.60 0.39 7.74
N GLY A 123 10.59 1.24 8.06
CA GLY A 123 10.86 1.67 9.42
C GLY A 123 9.68 2.42 10.06
N ILE A 124 9.03 3.33 9.33
CA ILE A 124 7.83 4.04 9.82
C ILE A 124 6.64 3.08 9.96
N ARG A 125 6.43 2.20 8.99
CA ARG A 125 5.38 1.19 9.00
C ARG A 125 5.45 0.35 10.27
N SER A 126 6.64 -0.15 10.62
CA SER A 126 6.84 -0.98 11.81
C SER A 126 6.58 -0.21 13.11
N LYS A 127 6.94 1.08 13.18
CA LYS A 127 6.72 1.91 14.38
C LYS A 127 5.25 2.29 14.61
N ILE A 128 4.51 2.56 13.54
CA ILE A 128 3.11 3.05 13.60
C ILE A 128 2.10 1.90 13.36
N ALA A 129 2.60 0.69 13.10
CA ALA A 129 1.81 -0.48 12.69
C ALA A 129 0.86 -0.14 11.52
N LEU A 130 1.41 0.41 10.43
CA LEU A 130 0.62 0.72 9.24
C LEU A 130 0.30 -0.56 8.44
N PRO A 131 -0.93 -0.70 7.92
CA PRO A 131 -1.28 -1.82 7.08
C PRO A 131 -0.65 -1.69 5.68
N GLU A 132 -0.48 -2.82 4.99
CA GLU A 132 0.22 -2.89 3.70
C GLU A 132 -0.39 -1.98 2.63
N TYR A 133 -1.72 -1.89 2.56
CA TYR A 133 -2.39 -1.03 1.57
C TYR A 133 -2.04 0.46 1.72
N VAL A 134 -1.78 0.94 2.95
CA VAL A 134 -1.32 2.32 3.20
C VAL A 134 0.11 2.50 2.70
N VAL A 135 0.96 1.49 2.89
CA VAL A 135 2.35 1.49 2.41
C VAL A 135 2.40 1.54 0.89
N GLU A 136 1.60 0.72 0.21
CA GLU A 136 1.52 0.74 -1.25
C GLU A 136 0.95 2.06 -1.79
N LYS A 137 -0.09 2.60 -1.14
CA LYS A 137 -0.64 3.92 -1.49
C LYS A 137 0.39 5.03 -1.29
N SER A 138 1.18 4.95 -0.21
CA SER A 138 2.27 5.89 0.05
C SER A 138 3.34 5.81 -1.04
N ALA A 139 3.71 4.60 -1.46
CA ALA A 139 4.68 4.40 -2.54
C ALA A 139 4.17 4.96 -3.89
N TYR A 140 2.89 4.75 -4.20
CA TYR A 140 2.23 5.34 -5.37
C TYR A 140 2.33 6.87 -5.37
N LEU A 141 1.95 7.51 -4.25
CA LEU A 141 1.96 8.96 -4.12
C LEU A 141 3.38 9.53 -4.16
N PHE A 142 4.37 8.81 -3.60
CA PHE A 142 5.77 9.20 -3.63
C PHE A 142 6.32 9.19 -5.06
N ARG A 143 6.00 8.15 -5.86
CA ARG A 143 6.33 8.09 -7.29
C ARG A 143 5.65 9.20 -8.08
N LYS A 144 4.36 9.48 -7.81
CA LYS A 144 3.63 10.59 -8.43
C LYS A 144 4.26 11.94 -8.11
N ALA A 145 4.80 12.12 -6.89
CA ALA A 145 5.54 13.32 -6.50
C ALA A 145 6.89 13.44 -7.24
N GLU A 146 7.58 12.33 -7.50
CA GLU A 146 8.81 12.31 -8.30
C GLU A 146 8.54 12.69 -9.77
N GLN A 147 7.49 12.14 -10.38
CA GLN A 147 7.10 12.49 -11.75
C GLN A 147 6.86 14.00 -11.92
N LYS A 148 6.30 14.65 -10.88
CA LYS A 148 6.12 16.11 -10.82
C LYS A 148 7.37 16.88 -10.34
N LYS A 149 8.52 16.22 -10.20
CA LYS A 149 9.81 16.79 -9.74
C LYS A 149 9.74 17.51 -8.39
N LEU A 150 8.83 17.12 -7.50
CA LEU A 150 8.63 17.76 -6.18
C LEU A 150 9.71 17.41 -5.15
N LEU A 151 10.51 16.38 -5.45
CA LEU A 151 11.59 15.89 -4.58
C LEU A 151 12.85 16.78 -4.61
N ALA A 152 13.02 17.60 -5.64
CA ALA A 152 14.21 18.44 -5.79
C ALA A 152 14.33 19.46 -4.64
N GLY A 153 15.52 19.55 -4.05
CA GLY A 153 15.87 20.54 -3.01
C GLY A 153 15.30 20.25 -1.61
N ARG A 154 14.75 19.05 -1.37
CA ARG A 154 14.16 18.67 -0.07
C ARG A 154 14.65 17.30 0.37
N SER A 155 14.55 17.04 1.67
CA SER A 155 14.83 15.70 2.20
C SER A 155 13.75 14.71 1.76
N ASN A 156 14.17 13.60 1.14
CA ASN A 156 13.29 12.49 0.76
C ASN A 156 12.51 11.95 1.97
N HIS A 157 13.14 11.90 3.15
CA HIS A 157 12.50 11.45 4.38
C HIS A 157 11.34 12.37 4.80
N SER A 158 11.51 13.69 4.68
CA SER A 158 10.46 14.68 5.02
C SER A 158 9.29 14.63 4.04
N ILE A 159 9.56 14.36 2.76
CA ILE A 159 8.52 14.16 1.75
C ILE A 159 7.78 12.86 2.03
N LEU A 160 8.51 11.77 2.28
CA LEU A 160 7.93 10.47 2.57
C LEU A 160 6.98 10.53 3.78
N CYS A 161 7.38 11.19 4.87
CA CYS A 161 6.51 11.36 6.05
C CYS A 161 5.21 12.08 5.71
N ALA A 162 5.28 13.13 4.88
CA ALA A 162 4.10 13.86 4.44
C ALA A 162 3.23 13.05 3.47
N VAL A 163 3.85 12.22 2.63
CA VAL A 163 3.15 11.28 1.75
C VAL A 163 2.45 10.19 2.55
N VAL A 164 3.09 9.63 3.58
CA VAL A 164 2.47 8.66 4.50
C VAL A 164 1.26 9.28 5.18
N TYR A 165 1.40 10.51 5.69
CA TYR A 165 0.28 11.24 6.28
C TYR A 165 -0.86 11.48 5.28
N MET A 166 -0.53 11.79 4.02
CA MET A 166 -1.51 11.95 2.96
C MET A 166 -2.21 10.64 2.60
N ALA A 167 -1.46 9.53 2.52
CA ALA A 167 -2.00 8.20 2.29
C ALA A 167 -2.96 7.79 3.41
N CYS A 168 -2.56 8.00 4.67
CA CYS A 168 -3.39 7.72 5.84
C CYS A 168 -4.75 8.44 5.78
N ARG A 169 -4.75 9.67 5.26
CA ARG A 169 -5.97 10.46 5.05
C ARG A 169 -6.83 10.01 3.88
N MET A 170 -6.25 9.40 2.86
CA MET A 170 -7.00 8.90 1.71
C MET A 170 -7.61 7.52 1.95
N THR A 171 -7.13 6.80 2.96
CA THR A 171 -7.55 5.44 3.28
C THR A 171 -8.30 5.35 4.60
N ASP A 172 -8.74 6.50 5.15
CA ASP A 172 -9.47 6.60 6.43
C ASP A 172 -8.79 5.86 7.59
N THR A 173 -7.44 5.85 7.59
CA THR A 173 -6.65 5.34 8.71
C THR A 173 -6.16 6.53 9.54
N PRO A 174 -6.86 6.90 10.63
CA PRO A 174 -6.57 8.12 11.37
C PRO A 174 -5.17 8.04 12.01
N ARG A 175 -4.27 8.91 11.54
CA ARG A 175 -2.95 9.14 12.11
C ARG A 175 -2.70 10.63 12.27
N THR A 176 -2.19 11.03 13.42
CA THR A 176 -1.88 12.44 13.66
C THR A 176 -0.51 12.80 13.08
N LEU A 177 -0.30 14.09 12.86
CA LEU A 177 1.02 14.59 12.49
C LEU A 177 2.08 14.33 13.59
N ASP A 178 1.64 14.27 14.85
CA ASP A 178 2.53 14.03 15.99
C ASP A 178 2.98 12.56 16.03
N ASP A 179 2.09 11.61 15.71
CA ASP A 179 2.45 10.18 15.60
C ASP A 179 3.56 9.97 14.57
N ILE A 180 3.43 10.60 13.41
CA ILE A 180 4.40 10.49 12.31
C ILE A 180 5.70 11.23 12.65
N ALA A 181 5.61 12.40 13.29
CA ALA A 181 6.77 13.15 13.76
C ALA A 181 7.59 12.33 14.77
N ASN A 182 6.93 11.69 15.74
CA ASN A 182 7.56 10.85 16.76
C ASN A 182 8.20 9.60 16.14
N ALA A 183 7.54 8.95 15.18
CA ALA A 183 8.10 7.77 14.51
C ALA A 183 9.32 8.11 13.63
N SER A 184 9.29 9.25 12.94
CA SER A 184 10.32 9.66 11.97
C SER A 184 11.48 10.44 12.58
N GLY A 185 11.30 11.05 13.75
CA GLY A 185 12.26 12.00 14.33
C GLY A 185 12.29 13.36 13.63
N ILE A 186 11.31 13.66 12.77
CA ILE A 186 11.23 14.91 12.01
C ILE A 186 10.25 15.88 12.70
N LYS A 187 10.63 17.15 12.81
CA LYS A 187 9.77 18.19 13.40
C LYS A 187 8.43 18.28 12.66
N LYS A 188 7.32 18.29 13.41
CA LYS A 188 5.93 18.46 12.92
C LYS A 188 5.79 19.58 11.88
N LYS A 189 6.41 20.74 12.13
CA LYS A 189 6.35 21.93 11.24
C LYS A 189 6.86 21.62 9.83
N VAL A 190 7.89 20.79 9.71
CA VAL A 190 8.48 20.41 8.41
C VAL A 190 7.50 19.52 7.64
N ILE A 191 6.96 18.49 8.30
CA ILE A 191 5.97 17.57 7.73
C ILE A 191 4.71 18.32 7.28
N GLN A 192 4.25 19.27 8.09
CA GLN A 192 3.08 20.08 7.75
C GLN A 192 3.32 20.98 6.53
N ARG A 193 4.51 21.59 6.42
CA ARG A 193 4.89 22.42 5.26
C ARG A 193 4.99 21.59 3.99
N THR A 194 5.63 20.42 4.05
CA THR A 194 5.74 19.52 2.90
C THR A 194 4.38 18.95 2.51
N TYR A 195 3.53 18.62 3.47
CA TYR A 195 2.15 18.18 3.21
C TYR A 195 1.33 19.21 2.43
N ARG A 196 1.31 20.48 2.87
CA ARG A 196 0.58 21.55 2.16
C ARG A 196 1.06 21.72 0.72
N LEU A 197 2.37 21.62 0.52
CA LEU A 197 2.97 21.67 -0.81
C LEU A 197 2.49 20.49 -1.67
N LEU A 198 2.49 19.27 -1.13
CA LEU A 198 2.04 18.08 -1.85
C LEU A 198 0.56 18.21 -2.24
N CYS A 199 -0.32 18.63 -1.32
CA CYS A 199 -1.73 18.86 -1.65
C CYS A 199 -1.93 19.83 -2.81
N ARG A 200 -1.20 20.96 -2.80
CA ARG A 200 -1.30 21.97 -3.86
C ARG A 200 -0.85 21.43 -5.23
N ASN A 201 0.17 20.58 -5.27
CA ASN A 201 0.75 20.11 -6.53
C ASN A 201 0.14 18.79 -7.03
N LEU A 202 -0.38 17.94 -6.14
CA LEU A 202 -0.98 16.65 -6.52
C LEU A 202 -2.49 16.72 -6.74
N GLU A 203 -3.12 17.88 -6.51
CA GLU A 203 -4.57 18.13 -6.66
C GLU A 203 -5.42 17.12 -5.86
N VAL A 204 -4.88 16.67 -4.72
CA VAL A 204 -5.59 15.79 -3.81
C VAL A 204 -6.39 16.66 -2.85
N HIS A 205 -7.71 16.61 -2.97
CA HIS A 205 -8.60 17.20 -1.99
C HIS A 205 -8.46 16.45 -0.66
N SER A 206 -7.98 17.14 0.37
CA SER A 206 -7.87 16.54 1.69
C SER A 206 -9.19 16.70 2.45
N VAL A 207 -9.84 15.59 2.72
CA VAL A 207 -10.99 15.54 3.63
C VAL A 207 -10.47 15.75 5.07
N SER A 208 -11.26 16.43 5.90
CA SER A 208 -11.02 16.54 7.33
C SER A 208 -11.30 15.20 8.02
N TYR A 209 -10.49 14.82 9.00
CA TYR A 209 -10.77 13.62 9.79
C TYR A 209 -12.10 13.73 10.53
N ASN A 210 -12.86 12.63 10.57
CA ASN A 210 -13.99 12.53 11.46
C ASN A 210 -13.49 12.26 12.89
N PRO A 211 -13.97 12.98 13.91
CA PRO A 211 -13.59 12.73 15.30
C PRO A 211 -13.84 11.28 15.76
N SER A 212 -14.86 10.64 15.21
CA SER A 212 -15.26 9.26 15.52
C SER A 212 -14.19 8.21 15.21
N GLU A 213 -13.31 8.48 14.24
CA GLU A 213 -12.22 7.59 13.83
C GLU A 213 -11.14 7.47 14.93
N PHE A 214 -10.94 8.51 15.73
CA PHE A 214 -9.92 8.52 16.79
C PHE A 214 -10.37 7.81 18.07
N ILE A 215 -11.68 7.61 18.29
CA ILE A 215 -12.21 6.98 19.51
C ILE A 215 -11.63 5.58 19.68
N SER A 216 -11.64 4.75 18.63
CA SER A 216 -11.16 3.37 18.70
C SER A 216 -9.72 3.29 19.20
N ARG A 217 -8.87 4.19 18.72
CA ARG A 217 -7.47 4.28 19.12
C ARG A 217 -7.33 4.74 20.56
N ILE A 218 -7.99 5.84 20.95
CA ILE A 218 -7.90 6.41 22.30
C ILE A 218 -8.42 5.41 23.33
N SER A 219 -9.55 4.76 23.06
CA SER A 219 -10.14 3.75 23.95
C SER A 219 -9.26 2.51 24.08
N SER A 220 -8.57 2.09 23.01
CA SER A 220 -7.62 0.97 23.06
C SER A 220 -6.39 1.32 23.90
N GLU A 221 -5.87 2.54 23.75
CA GLU A 221 -4.73 3.05 24.51
C GLU A 221 -5.07 3.24 26.01
N ALA A 222 -6.31 3.67 26.30
CA ALA A 222 -6.81 3.87 27.66
C ALA A 222 -7.46 2.62 28.30
N GLN A 223 -7.51 1.48 27.59
CA GLN A 223 -8.12 0.21 28.06
C GLN A 223 -9.57 0.33 28.56
N ILE A 224 -10.39 1.09 27.83
CA ILE A 224 -11.78 1.40 28.21
C ILE A 224 -12.74 0.32 27.68
N SER A 225 -13.86 0.10 28.39
CA SER A 225 -14.92 -0.82 27.97
C SER A 225 -15.58 -0.42 26.63
N GLU A 226 -16.05 -1.41 25.88
CA GLU A 226 -16.76 -1.19 24.61
C GLU A 226 -18.07 -0.39 24.79
N LYS A 227 -18.70 -0.49 25.97
CA LYS A 227 -19.92 0.29 26.29
C LYS A 227 -19.62 1.78 26.25
N THR A 228 -18.59 2.21 26.97
CA THR A 228 -18.14 3.61 27.00
C THR A 228 -17.72 4.10 25.60
N MET A 229 -17.08 3.25 24.80
CA MET A 229 -16.72 3.58 23.42
C MET A 229 -17.96 3.87 22.54
N ARG A 230 -19.02 3.07 22.68
CA ARG A 230 -20.29 3.29 21.97
C ARG A 230 -20.97 4.58 22.42
N ASP A 231 -20.95 4.87 23.72
CA ASP A 231 -21.56 6.09 24.26
C ASP A 231 -20.77 7.34 23.85
N ALA A 232 -19.43 7.30 23.85
CA ALA A 232 -18.58 8.36 23.31
C ALA A 232 -18.89 8.66 21.83
N ARG A 233 -19.15 7.63 21.02
CA ARG A 233 -19.55 7.81 19.61
C ARG A 233 -20.91 8.51 19.49
N LYS A 234 -21.89 8.12 20.32
CA LYS A 234 -23.20 8.80 20.36
C LYS A 234 -23.05 10.26 20.75
N ILE A 235 -22.23 10.58 21.76
CA ILE A 235 -21.97 11.96 22.20
C ILE A 235 -21.41 12.79 21.04
N LEU A 236 -20.45 12.26 20.28
CA LEU A 236 -19.91 12.97 19.11
C LEU A 236 -20.95 13.16 17.99
N GLU A 237 -21.81 12.18 17.74
CA GLU A 237 -22.92 12.33 16.79
C GLU A 237 -23.92 13.40 17.23
N PHE A 238 -24.28 13.45 18.51
CA PHE A 238 -25.13 14.52 19.06
C PHE A 238 -24.46 15.88 18.94
N SER A 239 -23.17 15.98 19.26
CA SER A 239 -22.37 17.21 19.12
C SER A 239 -22.32 17.68 17.65
N GLN A 240 -22.21 16.74 16.71
CA GLN A 240 -22.23 17.04 15.28
C GLN A 240 -23.59 17.57 14.83
N LYS A 241 -24.69 16.96 15.26
CA LYS A 241 -26.06 17.42 14.97
C LYS A 241 -26.35 18.80 15.56
N ALA A 242 -25.81 19.09 16.74
CA ALA A 242 -25.94 20.39 17.41
C ALA A 242 -25.01 21.48 16.83
N GLY A 243 -24.10 21.15 15.90
CA GLY A 243 -23.18 22.12 15.28
C GLY A 243 -22.02 22.58 16.17
N ILE A 244 -21.77 21.91 17.30
CA ILE A 244 -20.74 22.30 18.31
C ILE A 244 -19.30 21.94 17.84
N ASN A 245 -19.18 21.21 16.73
CA ASN A 245 -17.91 20.69 16.20
C ASN A 245 -17.07 21.75 15.46
N SER A 246 -17.66 22.89 15.10
CA SER A 246 -17.00 23.89 14.27
C SER A 246 -15.81 24.54 14.99
N GLY A 247 -14.64 24.51 14.33
CA GLY A 247 -13.42 25.17 14.80
C GLY A 247 -12.61 24.42 15.87
N LYS A 248 -13.08 23.27 16.34
CA LYS A 248 -12.36 22.45 17.33
C LYS A 248 -11.49 21.39 16.64
N HIS A 249 -10.37 21.04 17.28
CA HIS A 249 -9.48 20.00 16.76
C HIS A 249 -10.13 18.60 16.91
N PRO A 250 -10.24 17.78 15.85
CA PRO A 250 -10.96 16.50 15.89
C PRO A 250 -10.47 15.52 16.96
N MET A 251 -9.16 15.46 17.20
CA MET A 251 -8.59 14.61 18.24
C MET A 251 -8.96 15.09 19.66
N SER A 252 -9.03 16.40 19.87
CA SER A 252 -9.42 16.98 21.16
C SER A 252 -10.89 16.71 21.44
N MET A 253 -11.73 16.76 20.41
CA MET A 253 -13.14 16.38 20.52
C MET A 253 -13.32 14.90 20.86
N ALA A 254 -12.58 14.03 20.17
CA ALA A 254 -12.62 12.59 20.45
C ALA A 254 -12.16 12.28 21.88
N ALA A 255 -11.09 12.92 22.35
CA ALA A 255 -10.62 12.78 23.73
C ALA A 255 -11.65 13.27 24.75
N ALA A 256 -12.28 14.43 24.51
CA ALA A 256 -13.30 14.99 25.39
C ALA A 256 -14.60 14.17 25.43
N ALA A 257 -14.92 13.42 24.37
CA ALA A 257 -16.08 12.53 24.36
C ALA A 257 -15.82 11.19 25.05
N VAL A 258 -14.55 10.78 25.15
CA VAL A 258 -14.13 9.56 25.86
C VAL A 258 -13.96 9.82 27.36
N TYR A 259 -13.54 11.04 27.73
CA TYR A 259 -13.50 11.54 29.10
C TYR A 259 -14.91 11.65 29.69
#